data_AF-A0A0H2LSI8-F1
#
_entry.id   AF-A0A0H2LSI8-F1
#
_cell.length_a   1.000
_cell.length_b   1.000
_cell.length_c   1.000
_cell.angle_alpha   90.00
_cell.angle_beta   90.00
_cell.angle_gamma   90.00
#
_symmetry.space_group_name_H-M   'P 1'
#
loop_
_entity.id
_entity.type
_entity.pdbx_description
1 polymer ?
#
loop_
_entity_poly.entity_id
_entity_poly.type
_entity_poly.pdbx_seq_one_letter_code
_entity_poly.pdbx_strand_id
1 'polypeptide(L)'
;MLVGAPDIAVGDVLGSCVFNLAILALVDLLHRDGSVYSRAGSAHVLSAAFGVVLLCAVGLAVLLSRQGTMPVVGHVSASSLVLLVLYLVAMRTIYRLEQRETTVPVQGHPAMTFRHALTGYAVAASVIIAAGIWLPFVGVELARTMGWSNSFVGTLFIAFATSVPELATTLGALRIGAIDMALGNLLGSNLFDVLILVLDDLAYLPGSIYRNVAQVHAATAITAAMMSGAVIVALVYRPTARVLRSMSWASISLVVLYMINAAVQFRHVQ
;
A
#
# COMPACT_ATOMS: atom_id res chain seq x y z
N MET A 1 -11.40 -14.40 1.54
CA MET A 1 -12.69 -15.13 1.51
C MET A 1 -12.56 -16.66 1.58
N LEU A 2 -11.83 -17.30 0.65
CA LEU A 2 -11.76 -18.77 0.52
C LEU A 2 -11.24 -19.51 1.77
N VAL A 3 -10.36 -18.87 2.54
CA VAL A 3 -9.74 -19.44 3.75
C VAL A 3 -10.46 -19.03 5.04
N GLY A 4 -11.48 -18.15 4.96
CA GLY A 4 -12.19 -17.67 6.15
C GLY A 4 -11.34 -16.85 7.13
N ALA A 5 -10.25 -16.23 6.67
CA ALA A 5 -9.31 -15.48 7.50
C ALA A 5 -9.34 -13.96 7.20
N PRO A 6 -10.38 -13.22 7.66
CA PRO A 6 -10.53 -11.79 7.39
C PRO A 6 -9.37 -10.95 7.98
N ASP A 7 -8.84 -11.33 9.14
CA ASP A 7 -7.68 -10.67 9.75
C ASP A 7 -6.42 -10.74 8.91
N ILE A 8 -6.21 -11.84 8.17
CA ILE A 8 -5.08 -11.96 7.25
C ILE A 8 -5.28 -11.06 6.04
N ALA A 9 -6.49 -11.03 5.46
CA ALA A 9 -6.79 -10.21 4.29
C ALA A 9 -6.66 -8.71 4.58
N VAL A 10 -7.29 -8.23 5.66
CA VAL A 10 -7.18 -6.81 6.05
C VAL A 10 -5.77 -6.46 6.51
N GLY A 11 -5.11 -7.38 7.21
CA GLY A 11 -3.70 -7.24 7.58
C GLY A 11 -2.79 -7.10 6.35
N ASP A 12 -2.95 -7.97 5.35
CA ASP A 12 -2.20 -7.93 4.10
C ASP A 12 -2.35 -6.58 3.39
N VAL A 13 -3.58 -6.11 3.19
CA VAL A 13 -3.84 -4.81 2.55
C VAL A 13 -3.18 -3.65 3.30
N LEU A 14 -3.42 -3.53 4.60
CA LEU A 14 -2.93 -2.40 5.38
C LEU A 14 -1.43 -2.47 5.65
N GLY A 15 -0.92 -3.69 5.82
CA GLY A 15 0.50 -3.97 5.90
C GLY A 15 1.21 -3.61 4.61
N SER A 16 0.64 -3.94 3.45
CA SER A 16 1.20 -3.60 2.12
C SER A 16 1.29 -2.09 1.94
N CYS A 17 0.28 -1.34 2.40
CA CYS A 17 0.34 0.13 2.41
C CYS A 17 1.54 0.67 3.24
N VAL A 18 1.80 0.06 4.40
CA VAL A 18 2.94 0.40 5.26
C VAL A 18 4.27 -0.03 4.62
N PHE A 19 4.33 -1.21 4.02
CA PHE A 19 5.52 -1.72 3.32
C PHE A 19 5.87 -0.88 2.09
N ASN A 20 4.91 -0.51 1.25
CA ASN A 20 5.12 0.36 0.10
C ASN A 20 5.75 1.70 0.50
N LEU A 21 5.31 2.29 1.62
CA LEU A 21 5.92 3.51 2.15
C LEU A 21 7.31 3.25 2.75
N ALA A 22 7.56 2.09 3.35
CA ALA A 22 8.90 1.69 3.78
C ALA A 22 9.85 1.44 2.59
N ILE A 23 9.34 0.90 1.48
CA ILE A 23 10.09 0.76 0.21
C ILE A 23 10.48 2.15 -0.31
N LEU A 24 9.63 3.17 -0.17
CA LEU A 24 10.00 4.54 -0.55
C LEU A 24 11.19 5.06 0.26
N ALA A 25 11.24 4.77 1.57
CA ALA A 25 12.39 5.09 2.41
C ALA A 25 13.67 4.35 1.98
N LEU A 26 13.54 3.08 1.58
CA LEU A 26 14.64 2.30 1.00
C LEU A 26 15.12 2.89 -0.33
N VAL A 27 14.20 3.30 -1.20
CA VAL A 27 14.52 3.91 -2.50
C VAL A 27 15.24 5.25 -2.32
N ASP A 28 14.80 6.08 -1.38
CA ASP A 28 15.50 7.32 -1.02
C ASP A 28 16.91 7.06 -0.48
N LEU A 29 17.09 6.01 0.32
CA LEU A 29 18.41 5.57 0.80
C LEU A 29 19.33 5.09 -0.34
N LEU A 30 18.79 4.34 -1.30
CA LEU A 30 19.56 3.77 -2.41
C LEU A 30 19.88 4.82 -3.50
N HIS A 31 19.07 5.87 -3.62
CA HIS A 31 19.30 6.92 -4.59
C HIS A 31 20.53 7.74 -4.19
N ARG A 32 21.56 7.79 -5.03
CA ARG A 32 22.84 8.44 -4.69
C ARG A 32 22.86 9.95 -4.95
N ASP A 33 22.01 10.45 -5.83
CA ASP A 33 22.10 11.82 -6.37
C ASP A 33 21.14 12.82 -5.71
N GLY A 34 21.00 12.74 -4.39
CA GLY A 34 20.10 13.57 -3.59
C GLY A 34 18.87 12.84 -3.08
N SER A 35 17.90 13.58 -2.56
CA SER A 35 16.64 13.05 -2.06
C SER A 35 15.73 12.68 -3.22
N VAL A 36 15.07 11.52 -3.15
CA VAL A 36 14.08 11.11 -4.17
C VAL A 36 12.91 12.10 -4.21
N TYR A 37 12.55 12.66 -3.04
CA TYR A 37 11.47 13.64 -2.91
C TYR A 37 11.77 14.98 -3.57
N SER A 38 13.04 15.37 -3.75
CA SER A 38 13.38 16.64 -4.39
C SER A 38 13.30 16.59 -5.92
N ARG A 39 13.37 15.38 -6.50
CA ARG A 39 13.30 15.14 -7.95
C ARG A 39 11.92 14.69 -8.43
N ALA A 40 11.06 14.25 -7.52
CA ALA A 40 9.71 13.81 -7.84
C ALA A 40 8.81 14.97 -8.32
N GLY A 41 7.93 14.67 -9.28
CA GLY A 41 6.88 15.56 -9.76
C GLY A 41 5.87 15.92 -8.66
N SER A 42 5.22 17.06 -8.81
CA SER A 42 4.19 17.55 -7.88
C SER A 42 2.93 16.68 -7.86
N ALA A 43 2.64 15.93 -8.94
CA ALA A 43 1.47 15.07 -9.03
C ALA A 43 1.39 14.02 -7.91
N HIS A 44 2.53 13.54 -7.41
CA HIS A 44 2.60 12.53 -6.34
C HIS A 44 2.08 13.03 -4.99
N VAL A 45 2.06 14.35 -4.75
CA VAL A 45 1.48 14.95 -3.54
C VAL A 45 0.00 14.59 -3.45
N LEU A 46 -0.70 14.63 -4.58
CA LEU A 46 -2.13 14.35 -4.64
C LEU A 46 -2.42 12.87 -4.36
N SER A 47 -1.61 11.96 -4.92
CA SER A 47 -1.72 10.52 -4.65
C SER A 47 -1.53 10.21 -3.17
N ALA A 48 -0.50 10.79 -2.54
CA ALA A 48 -0.27 10.63 -1.10
C ALA A 48 -1.40 11.24 -0.26
N ALA A 49 -1.94 12.40 -0.64
CA ALA A 49 -3.06 13.05 0.04
C ALA A 49 -4.35 12.22 0.00
N PHE A 50 -4.71 11.68 -1.16
CA PHE A 50 -5.83 10.75 -1.25
C PHE A 50 -5.56 9.45 -0.47
N GLY A 51 -4.31 8.98 -0.44
CA GLY A 51 -3.88 7.87 0.40
C GLY A 51 -4.20 8.13 1.87
N VAL A 52 -3.85 9.31 2.41
CA VAL A 52 -4.21 9.71 3.78
C VAL A 52 -5.72 9.65 4.00
N VAL A 53 -6.51 10.23 3.10
CA VAL A 53 -7.98 10.26 3.23
C VAL A 53 -8.56 8.86 3.26
N LEU A 54 -8.15 7.99 2.33
CA LEU A 54 -8.61 6.61 2.24
C LEU A 54 -8.19 5.79 3.47
N LEU A 55 -6.93 5.87 3.88
CA LEU A 55 -6.41 5.14 5.04
C LEU A 55 -7.08 5.57 6.35
N CYS A 56 -7.32 6.88 6.53
CA CYS A 56 -8.11 7.39 7.66
C CYS A 56 -9.55 6.88 7.62
N ALA A 57 -10.18 6.83 6.44
CA ALA A 57 -11.52 6.29 6.30
C ALA A 57 -11.58 4.79 6.63
N VAL A 58 -10.56 4.00 6.25
CA VAL A 58 -10.45 2.58 6.64
C VAL A 58 -10.27 2.45 8.15
N GLY A 59 -9.36 3.22 8.76
CA GLY A 59 -9.16 3.20 10.21
C GLY A 59 -10.44 3.54 10.97
N LEU A 60 -11.18 4.55 10.50
CA LEU A 60 -12.47 4.92 11.07
C LEU A 60 -13.54 3.83 10.87
N ALA A 61 -13.57 3.18 9.70
CA ALA A 61 -14.48 2.07 9.41
C ALA A 61 -14.25 0.90 10.37
N VAL A 62 -12.99 0.51 10.62
CA VAL A 62 -12.64 -0.55 11.58
C VAL A 62 -13.05 -0.17 13.01
N LEU A 63 -12.81 1.08 13.43
CA LEU A 63 -13.17 1.55 14.77
C LEU A 63 -14.69 1.62 15.00
N LEU A 64 -15.44 2.16 14.05
CA LEU A 64 -16.88 2.36 14.16
C LEU A 64 -17.69 1.07 13.92
N SER A 65 -17.16 0.13 13.13
CA SER A 65 -17.85 -1.14 12.87
C SER A 65 -18.07 -1.97 14.15
N ARG A 66 -17.17 -1.88 15.13
CA ARG A 66 -17.34 -2.58 16.43
C ARG A 66 -18.44 -1.97 17.30
N GLN A 67 -18.72 -0.68 17.13
CA GLN A 67 -19.77 0.02 17.89
C GLN A 67 -21.18 -0.24 17.33
N GLY A 68 -21.30 -1.02 16.24
CA GLY A 68 -22.58 -1.30 15.58
C GLY A 68 -23.19 -0.10 14.85
N THR A 69 -22.48 1.05 14.81
CA THR A 69 -22.95 2.30 14.21
C THR A 69 -22.86 2.33 12.70
N MET A 70 -22.06 1.44 12.09
CA MET A 70 -21.94 1.37 10.64
C MET A 70 -23.11 0.59 10.02
N PRO A 71 -23.94 1.23 9.17
CA PRO A 71 -25.00 0.53 8.46
C PRO A 71 -24.39 -0.47 7.47
N VAL A 72 -24.99 -1.66 7.41
CA VAL A 72 -24.63 -2.72 6.47
C VAL A 72 -25.81 -2.88 5.52
N VAL A 73 -25.54 -2.87 4.22
CA VAL A 73 -26.54 -3.08 3.17
C VAL A 73 -26.35 -4.50 2.64
N GLY A 74 -27.22 -5.43 3.07
CA GLY A 74 -27.02 -6.86 2.82
C GLY A 74 -25.86 -7.41 3.64
N HIS A 75 -24.76 -7.80 2.98
CA HIS A 75 -23.51 -8.22 3.62
C HIS A 75 -22.40 -7.17 3.53
N VAL A 76 -22.55 -6.12 2.72
CA VAL A 76 -21.49 -5.13 2.44
C VAL A 76 -21.61 -3.93 3.37
N SER A 77 -20.47 -3.46 3.89
CA SER A 77 -20.42 -2.27 4.73
C SER A 77 -20.69 -1.00 3.92
N ALA A 78 -21.47 -0.05 4.46
CA ALA A 78 -21.58 1.29 3.86
C ALA A 78 -20.21 1.98 3.73
N SER A 79 -19.25 1.65 4.60
CA SER A 79 -17.87 2.14 4.50
C SER A 79 -17.19 1.73 3.20
N SER A 80 -17.45 0.53 2.68
CA SER A 80 -16.90 0.06 1.41
C SER A 80 -17.40 0.87 0.23
N LEU A 81 -18.68 1.27 0.24
CA LEU A 81 -19.23 2.15 -0.79
C LEU A 81 -18.57 3.54 -0.73
N VAL A 82 -18.40 4.09 0.47
CA VAL A 82 -17.69 5.38 0.67
C VAL A 82 -16.25 5.28 0.17
N LEU A 83 -15.52 4.23 0.54
CA LEU A 83 -14.16 3.99 0.08
C LEU A 83 -14.07 3.85 -1.44
N LEU A 84 -15.02 3.13 -2.06
CA LEU A 84 -15.10 3.01 -3.52
C LEU A 84 -15.28 4.37 -4.19
N VAL A 85 -16.22 5.18 -3.70
CA VAL A 85 -16.46 6.52 -4.24
C VAL A 85 -15.22 7.40 -4.06
N LEU A 86 -14.60 7.40 -2.88
CA LEU A 86 -13.37 8.15 -2.62
C LEU A 86 -12.22 7.69 -3.52
N TYR A 87 -12.05 6.39 -3.74
CA TYR A 87 -11.07 5.83 -4.65
C TYR A 87 -11.31 6.27 -6.10
N LEU A 88 -12.56 6.20 -6.59
CA LEU A 88 -12.92 6.63 -7.94
C LEU A 88 -12.69 8.13 -8.13
N VAL A 89 -13.00 8.95 -7.11
CA VAL A 89 -12.70 10.39 -7.11
C VAL A 89 -11.19 10.63 -7.14
N ALA A 90 -10.42 9.92 -6.30
CA ALA A 90 -8.97 10.00 -6.27
C ALA A 90 -8.37 9.68 -7.63
N MET A 91 -8.70 8.52 -8.19
CA MET A 91 -8.18 8.05 -9.47
C MET A 91 -8.56 8.99 -10.62
N ARG A 92 -9.81 9.46 -10.65
CA ARG A 92 -10.26 10.44 -11.67
C ARG A 92 -9.51 11.77 -11.56
N THR A 93 -9.21 12.22 -10.35
CA THR A 93 -8.51 13.49 -10.13
C THR A 93 -7.03 13.36 -10.49
N ILE A 94 -6.37 12.28 -10.08
CA ILE A 94 -4.98 11.98 -10.40
C ILE A 94 -4.81 11.85 -11.92
N TYR A 95 -5.64 11.03 -12.59
CA TYR A 95 -5.61 10.88 -14.05
C TYR A 95 -5.75 12.22 -14.79
N ARG A 96 -6.67 13.08 -14.34
CA ARG A 96 -6.88 14.41 -14.94
C ARG A 96 -5.69 15.34 -14.73
N LEU A 97 -4.93 15.19 -13.64
CA LEU A 97 -3.73 15.97 -13.37
C LEU A 97 -2.56 15.46 -14.22
N GLU A 98 -2.35 14.15 -14.26
CA GLU A 98 -1.29 13.53 -15.07
C GLU A 98 -1.45 13.85 -16.55
N GLN A 99 -2.67 13.82 -17.08
CA GLN A 99 -2.98 14.22 -18.47
C GLN A 99 -2.63 15.68 -18.78
N ARG A 100 -2.61 16.57 -17.76
CA ARG A 100 -2.20 17.97 -17.95
C ARG A 100 -0.68 18.14 -17.92
N GLU A 101 0.03 17.27 -17.21
CA GLU A 101 1.49 17.31 -17.08
C GLU A 101 2.21 16.48 -18.15
N THR A 102 1.54 15.55 -18.85
CA THR A 102 2.14 14.73 -19.91
C THR A 102 2.47 15.57 -21.16
N THR A 103 3.66 16.16 -21.15
CA THR A 103 4.23 16.94 -22.27
C THR A 103 5.58 16.43 -22.73
N VAL A 104 6.15 15.41 -22.08
CA VAL A 104 7.47 14.85 -22.42
C VAL A 104 7.31 13.53 -23.18
N PRO A 105 7.78 13.44 -24.44
CA PRO A 105 7.75 12.19 -25.19
C PRO A 105 8.63 11.14 -24.51
N VAL A 106 8.06 9.95 -24.28
CA VAL A 106 8.78 8.80 -23.73
C VAL A 106 9.93 8.46 -24.69
N GLN A 107 11.18 8.61 -24.24
CA GLN A 107 12.34 8.20 -25.02
C GLN A 107 12.26 6.68 -25.25
N GLY A 108 12.20 6.29 -26.53
CA GLY A 108 12.09 4.90 -26.94
C GLY A 108 13.29 4.09 -26.46
N HIS A 109 13.06 3.20 -25.51
CA HIS A 109 13.99 2.11 -25.21
C HIS A 109 14.03 1.16 -26.42
N PRO A 110 15.14 0.43 -26.66
CA PRO A 110 15.23 -0.51 -27.77
C PRO A 110 13.99 -1.41 -27.80
N ALA A 111 13.35 -1.47 -28.97
CA ALA A 111 12.00 -1.99 -29.14
C ALA A 111 11.93 -3.47 -28.78
N MET A 112 11.56 -3.78 -27.52
CA MET A 112 10.99 -5.08 -27.22
C MET A 112 9.75 -5.23 -28.09
N THR A 113 9.70 -6.29 -28.88
CA THR A 113 8.52 -6.61 -29.68
C THR A 113 7.32 -6.72 -28.75
N PHE A 114 6.20 -6.12 -29.12
CA PHE A 114 4.95 -6.16 -28.34
C PHE A 114 4.59 -7.57 -27.87
N ARG A 115 4.80 -8.58 -28.73
CA ARG A 115 4.58 -10.00 -28.38
C ARG A 115 5.45 -10.46 -27.22
N HIS A 116 6.75 -10.17 -27.23
CA HIS A 116 7.66 -10.56 -26.15
C HIS A 116 7.33 -9.85 -24.83
N ALA A 117 6.98 -8.55 -24.90
CA ALA A 117 6.55 -7.81 -23.72
C ALA A 117 5.25 -8.39 -23.14
N LEU A 118 4.27 -8.68 -24.00
CA LEU A 118 2.99 -9.26 -23.59
C LEU A 118 3.15 -10.67 -23.00
N THR A 119 3.95 -11.53 -23.63
CA THR A 119 4.20 -12.89 -23.13
C THR A 119 4.96 -12.86 -21.81
N GLY A 120 5.99 -12.02 -21.69
CA GLY A 120 6.74 -11.86 -20.45
C GLY A 120 5.87 -11.38 -19.31
N TYR A 121 5.04 -10.36 -19.56
CA TYR A 121 4.06 -9.85 -18.60
C TYR A 121 3.05 -10.92 -18.19
N ALA A 122 2.46 -11.63 -19.16
CA ALA A 122 1.46 -12.67 -18.88
C ALA A 122 2.03 -13.80 -18.04
N VAL A 123 3.27 -14.24 -18.32
CA VAL A 123 3.94 -15.28 -17.52
C VAL A 123 4.21 -14.78 -16.10
N ALA A 124 4.80 -13.59 -15.95
CA ALA A 124 5.11 -13.02 -14.63
C ALA A 124 3.83 -12.81 -13.80
N ALA A 125 2.79 -12.22 -14.38
CA ALA A 125 1.50 -12.02 -13.72
C ALA A 125 0.88 -13.36 -13.30
N SER A 126 0.95 -14.39 -14.15
CA SER A 126 0.42 -15.72 -13.83
C SER A 126 1.13 -16.35 -12.62
N VAL A 127 2.46 -16.21 -12.54
CA VAL A 127 3.23 -16.70 -11.38
C VAL A 127 2.86 -15.94 -10.11
N ILE A 128 2.77 -14.61 -10.18
CA ILE A 128 2.39 -13.77 -9.03
C ILE A 128 0.99 -14.13 -8.54
N ILE A 129 0.01 -14.27 -9.45
CA ILE A 129 -1.37 -14.67 -9.10
C ILE A 129 -1.39 -16.06 -8.47
N ALA A 130 -0.68 -17.03 -9.05
CA ALA A 130 -0.62 -18.38 -8.49
C ALA A 130 -0.03 -18.40 -7.07
N ALA A 131 1.05 -17.65 -6.84
CA ALA A 131 1.65 -17.49 -5.51
C ALA A 131 0.70 -16.77 -4.55
N GLY A 132 0.03 -15.70 -5.01
CA GLY A 132 -0.95 -14.92 -4.26
C GLY A 132 -2.14 -15.74 -3.76
N ILE A 133 -2.65 -16.67 -4.57
CA ILE A 133 -3.76 -17.55 -4.18
C ILE A 133 -3.36 -18.47 -3.00
N TRP A 134 -2.09 -18.88 -2.92
CA TRP A 134 -1.60 -19.80 -1.88
C TRP A 134 -1.17 -19.09 -0.60
N LEU A 135 -0.73 -17.83 -0.68
CA LEU A 135 -0.22 -17.06 0.46
C LEU A 135 -1.14 -17.06 1.69
N PRO A 136 -2.47 -16.86 1.57
CA PRO A 136 -3.35 -16.86 2.75
C PRO A 136 -3.39 -18.20 3.49
N PHE A 137 -3.32 -19.33 2.77
CA PHE A 137 -3.30 -20.67 3.39
C PHE A 137 -2.01 -20.88 4.18
N VAL A 138 -0.87 -20.48 3.59
CA VAL A 138 0.43 -20.52 4.27
C VAL A 138 0.43 -19.60 5.48
N GLY A 139 -0.19 -18.42 5.38
CA GLY A 139 -0.33 -17.46 6.48
C GLY A 139 -1.11 -18.02 7.66
N VAL A 140 -2.27 -18.64 7.42
CA VAL A 140 -3.06 -19.27 8.49
C VAL A 140 -2.28 -20.37 9.18
N GLU A 141 -1.61 -21.25 8.42
CA GLU A 141 -0.84 -22.35 9.01
C GLU A 141 0.40 -21.85 9.75
N LEU A 142 1.05 -20.79 9.26
CA LEU A 142 2.16 -20.12 9.95
C LEU A 142 1.69 -19.53 11.29
N ALA A 143 0.57 -18.80 11.29
CA ALA A 143 -0.03 -18.23 12.50
C ALA A 143 -0.33 -19.33 13.53
N ARG A 144 -0.96 -20.42 13.08
CA ARG A 144 -1.29 -21.58 13.92
C ARG A 144 -0.05 -22.28 14.49
N THR A 145 0.96 -22.52 13.66
CA THR A 145 2.18 -23.25 14.07
C THR A 145 3.02 -22.45 15.05
N MET A 146 3.12 -21.14 14.83
CA MET A 146 3.92 -20.24 15.69
C MET A 146 3.16 -19.75 16.93
N GLY A 147 1.85 -20.02 17.01
CA GLY A 147 0.98 -19.48 18.05
C GLY A 147 0.82 -17.96 17.96
N TRP A 148 0.87 -17.41 16.74
CA TRP A 148 0.75 -15.97 16.49
C TRP A 148 -0.67 -15.60 16.06
N SER A 149 -1.05 -14.33 16.27
CA SER A 149 -2.33 -13.82 15.79
C SER A 149 -2.35 -13.69 14.27
N ASN A 150 -3.50 -13.99 13.66
CA ASN A 150 -3.72 -13.83 12.22
C ASN A 150 -3.50 -12.39 11.75
N SER A 151 -3.85 -11.40 12.59
CA SER A 151 -3.66 -9.98 12.28
C SER A 151 -2.16 -9.64 12.15
N PHE A 152 -1.32 -10.18 13.04
CA PHE A 152 0.13 -9.97 12.96
C PHE A 152 0.75 -10.63 11.72
N VAL A 153 0.37 -11.89 11.45
CA VAL A 153 0.89 -12.62 10.29
C VAL A 153 0.46 -11.95 8.98
N GLY A 154 -0.80 -11.53 8.88
CA GLY A 154 -1.31 -10.75 7.74
C GLY A 154 -0.51 -9.46 7.52
N THR A 155 -0.42 -8.62 8.56
CA THR A 155 0.18 -7.29 8.47
C THR A 155 1.69 -7.30 8.21
N LEU A 156 2.44 -8.30 8.70
CA LEU A 156 3.89 -8.31 8.54
C LEU A 156 4.40 -9.29 7.50
N PHE A 157 3.90 -10.54 7.50
CA PHE A 157 4.49 -11.59 6.67
C PHE A 157 3.80 -11.70 5.31
N ILE A 158 2.47 -11.71 5.29
CA ILE A 158 1.72 -11.77 4.04
C ILE A 158 1.92 -10.47 3.26
N ALA A 159 1.72 -9.33 3.91
CA ALA A 159 2.00 -8.01 3.36
C ALA A 159 3.42 -7.85 2.80
N PHE A 160 4.43 -8.39 3.50
CA PHE A 160 5.81 -8.36 2.98
C PHE A 160 5.90 -9.15 1.67
N ALA A 161 5.36 -10.37 1.64
CA ALA A 161 5.43 -11.23 0.47
C ALA A 161 4.67 -10.65 -0.73
N THR A 162 3.50 -10.06 -0.50
CA THR A 162 2.68 -9.40 -1.53
C THR A 162 3.27 -8.09 -2.03
N SER A 163 4.11 -7.41 -1.23
CA SER A 163 4.83 -6.17 -1.63
C SER A 163 6.18 -6.40 -2.34
N VAL A 164 6.65 -7.66 -2.46
CA VAL A 164 7.90 -7.98 -3.18
C VAL A 164 7.84 -7.60 -4.67
N PRO A 165 6.76 -7.86 -5.41
CA PRO A 165 6.62 -7.40 -6.80
C PRO A 165 6.78 -5.88 -6.94
N GLU A 166 6.18 -5.10 -6.05
CA GLU A 166 6.25 -3.64 -6.00
C GLU A 166 7.67 -3.16 -5.72
N LEU A 167 8.38 -3.82 -4.80
CA LEU A 167 9.80 -3.56 -4.59
C LEU A 167 10.60 -3.81 -5.87
N ALA A 168 10.34 -4.91 -6.57
CA ALA A 168 11.05 -5.27 -7.79
C ALA A 168 10.80 -4.26 -8.93
N THR A 169 9.54 -3.87 -9.17
CA THR A 169 9.19 -2.87 -10.19
C THR A 169 9.75 -1.50 -9.85
N THR A 170 9.69 -1.09 -8.59
CA THR A 170 10.21 0.20 -8.10
C THR A 170 11.73 0.27 -8.24
N LEU A 171 12.46 -0.78 -7.87
CA LEU A 171 13.91 -0.85 -8.08
C LEU A 171 14.27 -0.86 -9.57
N GLY A 172 13.45 -1.51 -10.40
CA GLY A 172 13.57 -1.47 -11.86
C GLY A 172 13.46 -0.04 -12.40
N ALA A 173 12.42 0.70 -11.98
CA ALA A 173 12.21 2.10 -12.34
C ALA A 173 13.36 3.01 -11.87
N LEU A 174 13.86 2.79 -10.65
CA LEU A 174 15.01 3.54 -10.13
C LEU A 174 16.29 3.32 -10.95
N ARG A 175 16.54 2.08 -11.42
CA ARG A 175 17.71 1.74 -12.25
C ARG A 175 17.72 2.45 -13.60
N ILE A 176 16.55 2.73 -14.17
CA ILE A 176 16.42 3.48 -15.43
C ILE A 176 16.25 4.99 -15.21
N GLY A 177 16.41 5.48 -13.97
CA GLY A 177 16.26 6.90 -13.63
C GLY A 177 14.81 7.42 -13.66
N ALA A 178 13.82 6.54 -13.76
CA ALA A 178 12.40 6.88 -13.82
C ALA A 178 11.82 7.08 -12.41
N ILE A 179 12.24 8.14 -11.73
CA ILE A 179 11.83 8.45 -10.34
C ILE A 179 10.31 8.59 -10.23
N ASP A 180 9.66 9.31 -11.15
CA ASP A 180 8.21 9.48 -11.11
C ASP A 180 7.45 8.16 -11.26
N MET A 181 7.98 7.22 -12.05
CA MET A 181 7.41 5.89 -12.19
C MET A 181 7.57 5.09 -10.89
N ALA A 182 8.70 5.22 -10.20
CA ALA A 182 8.95 4.57 -8.92
C ALA A 182 7.98 5.08 -7.82
N LEU A 183 7.80 6.40 -7.68
CA LEU A 183 6.84 6.95 -6.73
C LEU A 183 5.39 6.65 -7.11
N GLY A 184 5.06 6.74 -8.40
CA GLY A 184 3.73 6.42 -8.92
C GLY A 184 3.33 4.97 -8.63
N ASN A 185 4.27 4.03 -8.75
CA ASN A 185 4.06 2.64 -8.36
C ASN A 185 3.71 2.54 -6.87
N LEU A 186 4.54 3.06 -5.96
CA LEU A 186 4.32 2.89 -4.52
C LEU A 186 3.07 3.62 -4.00
N LEU A 187 2.87 4.88 -4.40
CA LEU A 187 1.73 5.67 -3.93
C LEU A 187 0.42 5.25 -4.60
N GLY A 188 0.49 4.85 -5.87
CA GLY A 188 -0.65 4.29 -6.60
C GLY A 188 -1.07 2.93 -6.03
N SER A 189 -0.12 2.06 -5.71
CA SER A 189 -0.39 0.78 -5.05
C SER A 189 -1.13 0.97 -3.73
N ASN A 190 -0.76 1.95 -2.88
CA ASN A 190 -1.52 2.21 -1.65
C ASN A 190 -3.01 2.55 -1.89
N LEU A 191 -3.33 3.28 -2.96
CA LEU A 191 -4.72 3.57 -3.33
C LEU A 191 -5.42 2.29 -3.80
N PHE A 192 -4.71 1.47 -4.59
CA PHE A 192 -5.21 0.21 -5.12
C PHE A 192 -5.41 -0.84 -4.02
N ASP A 193 -4.53 -0.91 -3.04
CA ASP A 193 -4.65 -1.78 -1.86
C ASP A 193 -5.94 -1.49 -1.10
N VAL A 194 -6.29 -0.21 -0.92
CA VAL A 194 -7.59 0.16 -0.32
C VAL A 194 -8.77 -0.26 -1.21
N LEU A 195 -8.63 -0.24 -2.54
CA LEU A 195 -9.64 -0.81 -3.42
C LEU A 195 -9.76 -2.33 -3.23
N ILE A 196 -8.65 -3.06 -3.06
CA ILE A 196 -8.67 -4.49 -2.77
C ILE A 196 -9.48 -4.75 -1.48
N LEU A 197 -9.35 -3.92 -0.45
CA LEU A 197 -10.17 -4.05 0.76
C LEU A 197 -11.68 -3.90 0.51
N VAL A 198 -12.08 -3.02 -0.41
CA VAL A 198 -13.48 -2.89 -0.83
C VAL A 198 -13.94 -4.18 -1.52
N LEU A 199 -13.09 -4.76 -2.36
CA LEU A 199 -13.38 -6.03 -3.03
C LEU A 199 -13.44 -7.18 -2.02
N ASP A 200 -12.58 -7.18 -1.01
CA ASP A 200 -12.56 -8.18 0.07
C ASP A 200 -13.83 -8.12 0.93
N ASP A 201 -14.33 -6.92 1.25
CA ASP A 201 -15.61 -6.77 1.96
C ASP A 201 -16.80 -7.23 1.10
N LEU A 202 -16.80 -6.88 -0.20
CA LEU A 202 -17.82 -7.35 -1.13
C LEU A 202 -17.80 -8.88 -1.28
N ALA A 203 -16.59 -9.43 -1.29
CA ALA A 203 -16.28 -10.84 -1.27
C ALA A 203 -16.17 -11.37 0.18
N TYR A 204 -16.95 -10.91 1.15
CA TYR A 204 -17.02 -11.58 2.44
C TYR A 204 -18.51 -11.80 2.80
N LEU A 205 -18.99 -13.04 2.67
CA LEU A 205 -20.42 -13.36 2.87
C LEU A 205 -20.88 -13.36 4.33
N PRO A 206 -20.06 -13.73 5.34
CA PRO A 206 -20.52 -13.78 6.73
C PRO A 206 -20.93 -12.43 7.33
N GLY A 207 -20.74 -11.32 6.62
CA GLY A 207 -21.10 -9.97 7.05
C GLY A 207 -20.10 -8.96 6.54
N SER A 208 -19.99 -7.82 7.22
CA SER A 208 -18.96 -6.81 6.93
C SER A 208 -17.59 -7.26 7.44
N ILE A 209 -16.56 -7.23 6.60
CA ILE A 209 -15.20 -7.63 6.96
C ILE A 209 -14.68 -6.79 8.14
N TYR A 210 -15.03 -5.50 8.19
CA TYR A 210 -14.62 -4.57 9.24
C TYR A 210 -15.17 -4.93 10.63
N ARG A 211 -16.24 -5.73 10.71
CA ARG A 211 -16.79 -6.23 12.00
C ARG A 211 -16.07 -7.48 12.51
N ASN A 212 -15.37 -8.18 11.61
CA ASN A 212 -14.79 -9.50 11.84
C ASN A 212 -13.26 -9.46 11.89
N VAL A 213 -12.67 -8.30 12.15
CA VAL A 213 -11.22 -8.10 12.22
C VAL A 213 -10.80 -7.40 13.50
N ALA A 214 -9.55 -7.61 13.90
CA ALA A 214 -8.99 -7.00 15.10
C ALA A 214 -8.85 -5.47 14.99
N GLN A 215 -9.05 -4.76 16.10
CA GLN A 215 -8.91 -3.30 16.14
C GLN A 215 -7.48 -2.81 15.89
N VAL A 216 -6.48 -3.68 16.03
CA VAL A 216 -5.08 -3.33 15.75
C VAL A 216 -4.86 -2.92 14.28
N HIS A 217 -5.72 -3.38 13.36
CA HIS A 217 -5.71 -2.94 11.96
C HIS A 217 -5.99 -1.45 11.82
N ALA A 218 -6.81 -0.85 12.69
CA ALA A 218 -7.00 0.59 12.70
C ALA A 218 -5.70 1.34 13.02
N ALA A 219 -4.87 0.80 13.93
CA ALA A 219 -3.57 1.37 14.24
C ALA A 219 -2.61 1.28 13.03
N THR A 220 -2.67 0.18 12.27
CA THR A 220 -1.89 0.05 11.02
C THR A 220 -2.36 1.04 9.96
N ALA A 221 -3.68 1.22 9.76
CA ALA A 221 -4.23 2.20 8.84
C ALA A 221 -3.82 3.64 9.21
N ILE A 222 -3.92 4.00 10.50
CA ILE A 222 -3.47 5.30 11.02
C ILE A 222 -1.96 5.47 10.81
N THR A 223 -1.15 4.42 11.04
CA THR A 223 0.29 4.50 10.81
C THR A 223 0.61 4.73 9.34
N ALA A 224 -0.04 4.01 8.42
CA ALA A 224 0.11 4.22 6.99
C ALA A 224 -0.32 5.64 6.56
N ALA A 225 -1.37 6.18 7.17
CA ALA A 225 -1.81 7.56 6.94
C ALA A 225 -0.77 8.59 7.44
N MET A 226 -0.18 8.37 8.63
CA MET A 226 0.91 9.21 9.15
C MET A 226 2.15 9.15 8.25
N MET A 227 2.51 7.97 7.77
CA MET A 227 3.60 7.77 6.82
C MET A 227 3.32 8.50 5.50
N SER A 228 2.11 8.37 4.95
CA SER A 228 1.69 9.11 3.76
C SER A 228 1.72 10.62 3.97
N GLY A 229 1.32 11.10 5.17
CA GLY A 229 1.45 12.50 5.58
C GLY A 229 2.90 12.98 5.61
N ALA A 230 3.83 12.18 6.14
CA ALA A 230 5.25 12.49 6.10
C ALA A 230 5.78 12.59 4.66
N VAL A 231 5.31 11.73 3.75
CA VAL A 231 5.63 11.80 2.31
C VAL A 231 5.10 13.10 1.70
N ILE A 232 3.87 13.52 2.00
CA ILE A 232 3.31 14.80 1.53
C ILE A 232 4.21 15.96 1.94
N VAL A 233 4.58 16.02 3.23
CA VAL A 233 5.45 17.09 3.74
C VAL A 233 6.81 17.05 3.06
N ALA A 234 7.37 15.87 2.80
CA ALA A 234 8.64 15.70 2.08
C ALA A 234 8.57 16.18 0.62
N LEU A 235 7.50 15.83 -0.09
CA LEU A 235 7.28 16.23 -1.49
C LEU A 235 7.03 17.74 -1.64
N VAL A 236 6.40 18.38 -0.65
CA VAL A 236 6.17 19.83 -0.63
C VAL A 236 7.43 20.59 -0.23
N TYR A 237 8.11 20.16 0.84
CA TYR A 237 9.31 20.83 1.35
C TYR A 237 10.54 20.61 0.46
N ARG A 238 10.59 19.50 -0.29
CA ARG A 238 11.68 19.09 -1.18
C ARG A 238 13.06 19.16 -0.49
N PRO A 239 13.28 18.37 0.57
CA PRO A 239 14.52 18.45 1.35
C PRO A 239 15.73 18.13 0.46
N THR A 240 16.66 19.08 0.36
CA THR A 240 17.95 18.92 -0.32
C THR A 240 19.04 18.40 0.61
N ALA A 241 18.91 18.65 1.91
CA ALA A 241 19.84 18.19 2.94
C ALA A 241 19.58 16.72 3.31
N ARG A 242 20.66 15.93 3.38
CA ARG A 242 20.64 14.56 3.90
C ARG A 242 21.00 14.55 5.37
N VAL A 243 20.24 13.81 6.17
CA VAL A 243 20.62 13.46 7.54
C VAL A 243 21.61 12.29 7.45
N LEU A 244 22.74 12.38 8.15
CA LEU A 244 23.79 11.33 8.18
C LEU A 244 24.37 10.93 6.80
N ARG A 245 24.34 11.83 5.80
CA ARG A 245 24.80 11.59 4.41
C ARG A 245 24.05 10.50 3.62
N SER A 246 23.06 9.82 4.20
CA SER A 246 22.39 8.66 3.58
C SER A 246 20.88 8.82 3.36
N MET A 247 20.12 9.46 4.26
CA MET A 247 18.64 9.48 4.18
C MET A 247 18.05 10.87 4.42
N SER A 248 16.89 11.16 3.83
CA SER A 248 16.09 12.32 4.21
C SER A 248 15.43 12.13 5.58
N TRP A 249 15.05 13.23 6.24
CA TRP A 249 14.30 13.19 7.50
C TRP A 249 12.97 12.44 7.36
N ALA A 250 12.35 12.52 6.18
CA ALA A 250 11.11 11.82 5.86
C ALA A 250 11.34 10.31 5.82
N SER A 251 12.39 9.83 5.15
CA SER A 251 12.70 8.40 5.14
C SER A 251 13.01 7.85 6.53
N ILE A 252 13.65 8.64 7.40
CA ILE A 252 13.84 8.27 8.81
C ILE A 252 12.48 8.15 9.52
N SER A 253 11.57 9.12 9.34
CA SER A 253 10.25 9.06 9.98
C SER A 253 9.42 7.87 9.49
N LEU A 254 9.50 7.53 8.20
CA LEU A 254 8.87 6.33 7.63
C LEU A 254 9.38 5.06 8.29
N VAL A 255 10.70 4.89 8.41
CA VAL A 255 11.28 3.71 9.08
C VAL A 255 10.88 3.64 10.56
N VAL A 256 10.89 4.77 11.27
CA VAL A 256 10.46 4.81 12.68
C VAL A 256 8.99 4.42 12.82
N LEU A 257 8.10 4.99 12.00
CA LEU A 257 6.68 4.66 12.01
C LEU A 257 6.42 3.19 11.65
N TYR A 258 7.15 2.64 10.67
CA TYR A 258 7.12 1.22 10.34
C TYR A 258 7.48 0.35 11.56
N MET A 259 8.58 0.68 12.25
CA MET A 259 9.01 -0.07 13.44
C MET A 259 8.01 0.04 14.60
N ILE A 260 7.38 1.21 14.77
CA ILE A 260 6.29 1.39 15.75
C ILE A 260 5.10 0.51 15.39
N ASN A 261 4.66 0.47 14.13
CA ASN A 261 3.58 -0.39 13.68
C ASN A 261 3.90 -1.88 13.93
N ALA A 262 5.10 -2.32 13.59
CA ALA A 262 5.54 -3.69 13.83
C ALA A 262 5.54 -4.02 15.33
N ALA A 263 5.99 -3.11 16.19
CA ALA A 263 5.97 -3.29 17.64
C ALA A 263 4.55 -3.31 18.22
N VAL A 264 3.64 -2.47 17.72
CA VAL A 264 2.21 -2.47 18.11
C VAL A 264 1.55 -3.78 17.71
N GLN A 265 1.80 -4.26 16.49
CA GLN A 265 1.29 -5.54 16.03
C GLN A 265 1.87 -6.71 16.84
N PHE A 266 3.17 -6.68 17.15
CA PHE A 266 3.81 -7.72 17.97
C PHE A 266 3.22 -7.82 19.38
N ARG A 267 2.87 -6.69 20.01
CA ARG A 267 2.20 -6.71 21.33
C ARG A 267 0.79 -7.31 21.29
N HIS A 268 0.15 -7.33 20.12
CA HIS A 268 -1.14 -7.97 19.86
C HIS A 268 -1.01 -9.43 19.36
N VAL A 269 0.21 -9.98 19.31
CA VAL A 269 0.45 -11.40 19.01
C VAL A 269 0.12 -12.29 20.20
N GLN A 270 0.38 -11.79 21.41
CA GLN A 270 0.15 -12.47 22.70
C GLN A 270 -1.27 -12.26 23.18
#